data_AF-A0AA51CBN0-F1
#
_entry.id   AF-A0AA51CBN0-F1
#
_cell.length_a   1.000
_cell.length_b   1.000
_cell.length_c   1.000
_cell.angle_alpha   90.00
_cell.angle_beta   90.00
_cell.angle_gamma   90.00
#
_symmetry.space_group_name_H-M   'P 1'
#
loop_
_entity.id
_entity.type
_entity.pdbx_description
1 polymer ?
#
loop_
_entity_poly.entity_id
_entity_poly.type
_entity_poly.pdbx_seq_one_letter_code
_entity_poly.pdbx_strand_id
1 'polypeptide(L)'
;MRRIGIIPASIYGRNLKEPILIQIPLTDVNCLLSKVSKGNRMTIEVEDEKYNVIFKNITHEPVRQQVEHIEFQHIVADEAVNSVVKVVLTNKEKSQSIIQQHIDEIPYKALPRNFVQEIVIDVDGMKAGTIVKIEDLDIAKNEDIKLAIPEDTIIVTVAEKKRMVMEETDEEQGSSIL
;
A
#
# COMPACT_ATOMS: atom_id res chain seq x y z
N MET A 1 -4.65 -14.75 32.89
CA MET A 1 -3.59 -13.99 32.19
C MET A 1 -3.63 -14.35 30.72
N ARG A 2 -3.90 -13.40 29.81
CA ARG A 2 -3.80 -13.65 28.36
C ARG A 2 -2.32 -13.67 28.01
N ARG A 3 -1.81 -14.74 27.37
CA ARG A 3 -0.44 -14.75 26.83
C ARG A 3 -0.39 -13.72 25.71
N ILE A 4 0.25 -12.60 26.00
CA ILE A 4 0.41 -11.43 25.13
C ILE A 4 1.34 -11.83 23.98
N GLY A 5 0.89 -11.65 22.74
CA GLY A 5 1.76 -11.67 21.57
C GLY A 5 1.65 -12.86 20.62
N ILE A 6 0.49 -13.51 20.50
CA ILE A 6 0.22 -14.48 19.41
C ILE A 6 -0.96 -13.97 18.59
N ILE A 7 -0.79 -13.93 17.27
CA ILE A 7 -1.76 -13.48 16.29
C ILE A 7 -2.24 -14.69 15.48
N PRO A 8 -3.55 -14.95 15.41
CA PRO A 8 -4.08 -15.98 14.53
C PRO A 8 -3.92 -15.57 13.07
N ALA A 9 -3.57 -16.52 12.23
CA ALA A 9 -3.59 -16.34 10.79
C ALA A 9 -4.18 -17.57 10.09
N SER A 10 -4.71 -17.36 8.89
CA SER A 10 -5.28 -18.43 8.07
C SER A 10 -4.59 -18.52 6.72
N ILE A 11 -4.30 -19.74 6.28
CA ILE A 11 -3.86 -20.05 4.92
C ILE A 11 -5.01 -20.76 4.23
N TYR A 12 -5.54 -20.17 3.16
CA TYR A 12 -6.59 -20.78 2.35
C TYR A 12 -6.24 -20.76 0.87
N GLY A 13 -6.88 -21.60 0.07
CA GLY A 13 -6.67 -21.60 -1.38
C GLY A 13 -7.50 -22.70 -2.03
N ARG A 14 -7.65 -22.65 -3.35
CA ARG A 14 -8.47 -23.64 -4.08
C ARG A 14 -7.91 -25.06 -4.00
N ASN A 15 -6.60 -25.20 -3.83
CA ASN A 15 -5.92 -26.49 -3.70
C ASN A 15 -5.93 -27.04 -2.27
N LEU A 16 -6.41 -26.27 -1.28
CA LEU A 16 -6.55 -26.73 0.09
C LEU A 16 -8.00 -27.13 0.32
N LYS A 17 -8.23 -28.36 0.81
CA LYS A 17 -9.59 -28.83 1.14
C LYS A 17 -10.21 -28.01 2.28
N GLU A 18 -9.39 -27.60 3.24
CA GLU A 18 -9.77 -26.80 4.38
C GLU A 18 -8.71 -25.72 4.65
N PRO A 19 -9.09 -24.53 5.16
CA PRO A 19 -8.13 -23.52 5.59
C PRO A 19 -7.24 -24.03 6.72
N ILE A 20 -5.94 -23.77 6.63
CA ILE A 20 -4.97 -24.08 7.68
C ILE A 20 -4.91 -22.90 8.63
N LEU A 21 -5.23 -23.14 9.90
CA LEU A 21 -5.14 -22.12 10.96
C LEU A 21 -3.78 -22.20 11.63
N ILE A 22 -3.04 -21.10 11.58
CA ILE A 22 -1.72 -20.98 12.19
C ILE A 22 -1.71 -19.86 13.24
N GLN A 23 -0.70 -19.89 14.09
CA GLN A 23 -0.49 -18.90 15.14
C GLN A 23 0.91 -18.32 14.99
N ILE A 24 0.99 -17.00 14.83
CA ILE A 24 2.25 -16.30 14.56
C ILE A 24 2.57 -15.38 15.76
N PRO A 25 3.80 -15.39 16.29
CA PRO A 25 4.21 -14.42 17.29
C PRO A 25 4.06 -12.97 16.78
N LEU A 26 3.60 -12.07 17.65
CA LEU A 26 3.41 -10.65 17.32
C LEU A 26 4.71 -9.98 16.87
N THR A 27 5.86 -10.39 17.40
CA THR A 27 7.18 -9.91 16.94
C THR A 27 7.41 -10.21 15.47
N ASP A 28 7.03 -11.41 15.03
CA ASP A 28 7.23 -11.89 13.67
C ASP A 28 6.22 -11.23 12.73
N VAL A 29 4.99 -11.00 13.21
CA VAL A 29 3.98 -10.18 12.52
C VAL A 29 4.47 -8.75 12.32
N ASN A 30 5.03 -8.11 13.35
CA ASN A 30 5.53 -6.74 13.21
C ASN A 30 6.73 -6.68 12.24
N CYS A 31 7.61 -7.68 12.29
CA CYS A 31 8.72 -7.83 11.33
C CYS A 31 8.18 -8.02 9.90
N LEU A 32 7.17 -8.87 9.73
CA LEU A 32 6.49 -9.10 8.46
C LEU A 32 5.93 -7.79 7.90
N LEU A 33 5.13 -7.07 8.68
CA LEU A 33 4.46 -5.84 8.25
C LEU A 33 5.44 -4.68 7.97
N SER A 34 6.63 -4.71 8.56
CA SER A 34 7.69 -3.74 8.24
C SER A 34 8.36 -3.97 6.88
N LYS A 35 8.26 -5.19 6.32
CA LYS A 35 8.96 -5.62 5.10
C LYS A 35 8.03 -5.96 3.95
N VAL A 36 6.80 -6.35 4.26
CA VAL A 36 5.87 -7.01 3.34
C VAL A 36 4.53 -6.29 3.40
N SER A 37 4.03 -5.92 2.23
CA SER A 37 2.71 -5.29 2.05
C SER A 37 1.71 -6.31 1.52
N LYS A 38 0.41 -5.97 1.49
CA LYS A 38 -0.59 -6.79 0.81
C LYS A 38 -0.17 -7.05 -0.65
N GLY A 39 -0.52 -8.22 -1.18
CA GLY A 39 -0.18 -8.67 -2.53
C GLY A 39 1.24 -9.21 -2.72
N ASN A 40 2.10 -9.11 -1.70
CA ASN A 40 3.43 -9.74 -1.73
C ASN A 40 3.34 -11.25 -1.60
N ARG A 41 4.26 -11.93 -2.28
CA ARG A 41 4.44 -13.39 -2.21
C ARG A 41 5.43 -13.76 -1.13
N MET A 42 5.18 -14.88 -0.46
CA MET A 42 6.11 -15.47 0.46
C MET A 42 5.90 -16.97 0.63
N THR A 43 6.84 -17.62 1.28
CA THR A 43 6.72 -19.01 1.68
C THR A 43 6.51 -19.06 3.19
N ILE A 44 5.43 -19.71 3.63
CA ILE A 44 5.19 -20.02 5.04
C ILE A 44 5.48 -21.50 5.25
N GLU A 45 6.28 -21.80 6.26
CA GLU A 45 6.54 -23.16 6.70
C GLU A 45 5.62 -23.48 7.87
N VAL A 46 4.80 -24.51 7.71
CA VAL A 46 3.89 -25.00 8.75
C VAL A 46 4.26 -26.46 8.99
N GLU A 47 4.74 -26.76 10.20
CA GLU A 47 5.35 -28.05 10.51
C GLU A 47 6.53 -28.33 9.58
N ASP A 48 6.41 -29.31 8.68
CA ASP A 48 7.43 -29.69 7.69
C ASP A 48 7.00 -29.39 6.24
N GLU A 49 5.86 -28.71 6.05
CA GLU A 49 5.32 -28.38 4.73
C GLU A 49 5.50 -26.89 4.40
N LYS A 50 5.85 -26.62 3.12
CA LYS A 50 6.06 -25.26 2.62
C LYS A 50 4.89 -24.81 1.75
N TYR A 51 4.29 -23.69 2.11
CA TYR A 51 3.18 -23.09 1.40
C TYR A 51 3.63 -21.79 0.74
N ASN A 52 3.60 -21.74 -0.58
CA ASN A 52 3.73 -20.48 -1.32
C ASN A 52 2.41 -19.72 -1.21
N VAL A 53 2.43 -18.55 -0.61
CA VAL A 53 1.24 -17.77 -0.29
C VAL A 53 1.39 -16.32 -0.74
N ILE A 54 0.25 -15.66 -0.95
CA ILE A 54 0.12 -14.21 -1.04
C ILE A 54 -0.35 -13.71 0.31
N PHE A 55 0.21 -12.59 0.77
CA PHE A 55 -0.38 -11.83 1.87
C PHE A 55 -1.64 -11.13 1.37
N LYS A 56 -2.81 -11.62 1.80
CA LYS A 56 -4.09 -11.21 1.23
C LYS A 56 -4.71 -10.04 1.99
N ASN A 57 -4.84 -10.19 3.30
CA ASN A 57 -5.52 -9.20 4.11
C ASN A 57 -5.02 -9.23 5.56
N ILE A 58 -5.16 -8.09 6.23
CA ILE A 58 -4.90 -7.93 7.65
C ILE A 58 -6.05 -7.19 8.29
N THR A 59 -6.55 -7.76 9.37
CA THR A 59 -7.62 -7.18 10.18
C THR A 59 -7.01 -6.56 11.41
N HIS A 60 -7.38 -5.31 11.67
CA HIS A 60 -7.00 -4.58 12.87
C HIS A 60 -8.22 -4.42 13.77
N GLU A 61 -7.99 -4.52 15.08
CA GLU A 61 -9.00 -4.26 16.09
C GLU A 61 -9.37 -2.77 16.06
N PRO A 62 -10.67 -2.40 15.96
CA PRO A 62 -11.08 -1.02 15.70
C PRO A 62 -10.60 -0.01 16.75
N VAL A 63 -10.53 -0.40 18.03
CA VAL A 63 -10.26 0.52 19.14
C VAL A 63 -8.77 0.70 19.37
N ARG A 64 -8.00 -0.39 19.48
CA ARG A 64 -6.56 -0.34 19.79
C ARG A 64 -5.68 -0.34 18.56
N GLN A 65 -6.26 -0.53 17.37
CA GLN A 65 -5.55 -0.63 16.08
C GLN A 65 -4.51 -1.76 16.06
N GLN A 66 -4.64 -2.73 16.96
CA GLN A 66 -3.75 -3.89 17.05
C GLN A 66 -4.11 -4.89 15.97
N VAL A 67 -3.12 -5.60 15.44
CA VAL A 67 -3.37 -6.70 14.51
C VAL A 67 -4.21 -7.76 15.21
N GLU A 68 -5.34 -8.11 14.61
CA GLU A 68 -6.27 -9.12 15.12
C GLU A 68 -6.13 -10.43 14.35
N HIS A 69 -6.02 -10.36 13.02
CA HIS A 69 -5.95 -11.54 12.17
C HIS A 69 -5.20 -11.26 10.86
N ILE A 70 -4.51 -12.28 10.34
CA ILE A 70 -3.81 -12.20 9.05
C ILE A 70 -4.30 -13.30 8.12
N GLU A 71 -4.55 -12.95 6.87
CA GLU A 71 -4.99 -13.87 5.83
C GLU A 71 -3.92 -14.05 4.77
N PHE A 72 -3.64 -15.32 4.49
CA PHE A 72 -2.75 -15.77 3.44
C PHE A 72 -3.51 -16.61 2.42
N GLN A 73 -3.28 -16.35 1.14
CA GLN A 73 -3.85 -17.15 0.07
C GLN A 73 -2.77 -18.03 -0.54
N HIS A 74 -2.89 -19.36 -0.46
CA HIS A 74 -2.02 -20.29 -1.15
C HIS A 74 -2.13 -20.13 -2.67
N ILE A 75 -0.98 -20.07 -3.33
CA ILE A 75 -0.85 -19.73 -4.74
C ILE A 75 -0.51 -20.98 -5.55
N VAL A 76 -1.22 -21.16 -6.65
CA VAL A 76 -0.95 -22.18 -7.67
C VAL A 76 -0.50 -21.48 -8.95
N ALA A 77 0.56 -21.97 -9.60
CA ALA A 77 1.23 -21.28 -10.71
C ALA A 77 0.30 -20.95 -11.89
N ASP A 78 -0.68 -21.80 -12.17
CA ASP A 78 -1.56 -21.69 -13.34
C ASP A 78 -2.92 -21.05 -13.03
N GLU A 79 -3.08 -20.48 -11.84
CA GLU A 79 -4.34 -19.86 -11.42
C GLU A 79 -4.22 -18.36 -11.26
N ALA A 80 -5.09 -17.61 -11.94
CA ALA A 80 -5.14 -16.16 -11.79
C ALA A 80 -5.75 -15.77 -10.44
N VAL A 81 -4.99 -15.04 -9.64
CA VAL A 81 -5.34 -14.62 -8.27
C VAL A 81 -5.51 -13.11 -8.21
N ASN A 82 -6.46 -12.66 -7.38
CA ASN A 82 -6.65 -11.26 -7.08
C ASN A 82 -5.54 -10.81 -6.12
N SER A 83 -4.75 -9.83 -6.53
CA SER A 83 -3.68 -9.22 -5.74
C SER A 83 -3.85 -7.70 -5.69
N VAL A 84 -2.99 -7.03 -4.95
CA VAL A 84 -2.89 -5.57 -4.93
C VAL A 84 -1.44 -5.19 -5.20
N VAL A 85 -1.24 -4.11 -5.95
CA VAL A 85 0.08 -3.50 -6.15
C VAL A 85 0.14 -2.23 -5.34
N LYS A 86 1.24 -2.01 -4.62
CA LYS A 86 1.44 -0.80 -3.83
C LYS A 86 1.99 0.32 -4.69
N VAL A 87 1.46 1.52 -4.55
CA VAL A 87 1.99 2.73 -5.16
C VAL A 87 2.86 3.48 -4.15
N VAL A 88 4.14 3.65 -4.49
CA VAL A 88 5.12 4.37 -3.67
C VAL A 88 5.58 5.59 -4.43
N LEU A 89 5.45 6.78 -3.83
CA LEU A 89 6.00 7.99 -4.44
C LEU A 89 7.34 8.34 -3.81
N THR A 90 8.33 8.61 -4.67
CA THR A 90 9.70 8.97 -4.28
C THR A 90 9.99 10.44 -4.55
N ASN A 91 10.98 11.02 -3.86
CA ASN A 91 11.36 12.43 -3.98
C ASN A 91 10.23 13.43 -3.61
N LYS A 92 9.28 13.03 -2.75
CA LYS A 92 8.20 13.90 -2.27
C LYS A 92 8.74 15.19 -1.63
N GLU A 93 9.87 15.09 -0.95
CA GLU A 93 10.56 16.18 -0.25
C GLU A 93 11.21 17.21 -1.17
N LYS A 94 11.53 16.83 -2.41
CA LYS A 94 12.12 17.73 -3.42
C LYS A 94 11.06 18.53 -4.19
N SER A 95 9.81 18.05 -4.17
CA SER A 95 8.71 18.71 -4.85
C SER A 95 8.43 20.10 -4.27
N GLN A 96 8.37 21.11 -5.14
CA GLN A 96 7.89 22.45 -4.77
C GLN A 96 6.37 22.56 -4.73
N SER A 97 5.66 21.52 -5.17
CA SER A 97 4.21 21.41 -5.23
C SER A 97 3.66 20.51 -4.11
N ILE A 98 2.37 20.65 -3.80
CA ILE A 98 1.66 19.77 -2.87
C ILE A 98 1.29 18.48 -3.61
N ILE A 99 1.86 17.36 -3.20
CA ILE A 99 1.57 16.04 -3.75
C ILE A 99 0.45 15.39 -2.94
N GLN A 100 -0.66 15.05 -3.59
CA GLN A 100 -1.78 14.34 -2.98
C GLN A 100 -1.90 12.95 -3.62
N GLN A 101 -1.71 11.92 -2.82
CA GLN A 101 -1.93 10.53 -3.21
C GLN A 101 -3.36 10.14 -2.84
N HIS A 102 -4.15 9.75 -3.84
CA HIS A 102 -5.55 9.33 -3.66
C HIS A 102 -5.68 7.83 -3.45
N ILE A 103 -4.76 7.05 -4.03
CA ILE A 103 -4.75 5.59 -3.96
C ILE A 103 -3.35 5.10 -3.61
N ASP A 104 -3.27 4.28 -2.56
CA ASP A 104 -2.03 3.62 -2.14
C ASP A 104 -1.89 2.20 -2.71
N GLU A 105 -3.01 1.55 -3.04
CA GLU A 105 -3.06 0.16 -3.50
C GLU A 105 -4.01 0.02 -4.70
N ILE A 106 -3.51 -0.54 -5.80
CA ILE A 106 -4.33 -0.83 -6.99
C ILE A 106 -4.65 -2.32 -7.00
N PRO A 107 -5.93 -2.71 -6.86
CA PRO A 107 -6.33 -4.11 -6.97
C PRO A 107 -6.29 -4.57 -8.43
N TYR A 108 -5.69 -5.73 -8.66
CA TYR A 108 -5.59 -6.35 -9.98
C TYR A 108 -5.69 -7.87 -9.88
N LYS A 109 -5.89 -8.53 -11.02
CA LYS A 109 -5.90 -9.98 -11.16
C LYS A 109 -4.88 -10.39 -12.20
N ALA A 110 -3.99 -11.29 -11.83
CA ALA A 110 -2.98 -11.81 -12.74
C ALA A 110 -2.57 -13.23 -12.34
N LEU A 111 -1.78 -13.88 -13.20
CA LEU A 111 -1.06 -15.09 -12.81
C LEU A 111 0.10 -14.77 -11.86
N PRO A 112 0.54 -15.72 -11.01
CA PRO A 112 1.62 -15.50 -10.05
C PRO A 112 2.95 -15.08 -10.66
N ARG A 113 3.20 -15.48 -11.92
CA ARG A 113 4.37 -15.06 -12.70
C ARG A 113 4.35 -13.58 -13.09
N ASN A 114 3.16 -12.98 -13.13
CA ASN A 114 2.91 -11.62 -13.62
C ASN A 114 2.55 -10.66 -12.47
N PHE A 115 2.80 -11.04 -11.22
CA PHE A 115 2.55 -10.15 -10.09
C PHE A 115 3.53 -8.99 -10.04
N VAL A 116 2.96 -7.80 -9.96
CA VAL A 116 3.66 -6.56 -9.63
C VAL A 116 3.45 -6.28 -8.15
N GLN A 117 4.54 -6.11 -7.42
CA GLN A 117 4.50 -5.86 -5.97
C GLN A 117 4.42 -4.37 -5.65
N GLU A 118 5.19 -3.56 -6.39
CA GLU A 118 5.32 -2.14 -6.15
C GLU A 118 5.43 -1.38 -7.48
N ILE A 119 4.82 -0.20 -7.51
CA ILE A 119 4.96 0.80 -8.57
C ILE A 119 5.56 2.04 -7.92
N VAL A 120 6.71 2.45 -8.43
CA VAL A 120 7.42 3.64 -7.95
C VAL A 120 7.12 4.80 -8.89
N ILE A 121 6.57 5.89 -8.35
CA ILE A 121 6.30 7.12 -9.08
C ILE A 121 7.25 8.19 -8.57
N ASP A 122 8.17 8.64 -9.41
CA ASP A 122 9.02 9.78 -9.10
C ASP A 122 8.22 11.08 -9.26
N VAL A 123 8.06 11.83 -8.17
CA VAL A 123 7.33 13.11 -8.19
C VAL A 123 8.27 14.31 -8.28
N ASP A 124 9.58 14.11 -8.44
CA ASP A 124 10.52 15.19 -8.67
C ASP A 124 10.22 15.91 -10.00
N GLY A 125 10.25 17.24 -9.98
CA GLY A 125 9.96 18.05 -11.16
C GLY A 125 8.52 18.05 -11.67
N MET A 126 7.57 17.36 -11.00
CA MET A 126 6.16 17.40 -11.41
C MET A 126 5.55 18.79 -11.24
N LYS A 127 4.95 19.29 -12.32
CA LYS A 127 4.30 20.61 -12.33
C LYS A 127 2.97 20.58 -11.60
N ALA A 128 2.59 21.68 -10.97
CA ALA A 128 1.24 21.86 -10.48
C ALA A 128 0.21 21.72 -11.60
N GLY A 129 -0.92 21.08 -11.29
CA GLY A 129 -1.94 20.67 -12.25
C GLY A 129 -1.71 19.28 -12.86
N THR A 130 -0.58 18.62 -12.59
CA THR A 130 -0.35 17.25 -13.07
C THR A 130 -1.28 16.27 -12.35
N ILE A 131 -1.91 15.40 -13.13
CA ILE A 131 -2.77 14.31 -12.66
C ILE A 131 -2.19 13.02 -13.23
N VAL A 132 -1.89 12.06 -12.37
CA VAL A 132 -1.47 10.71 -12.74
C VAL A 132 -2.64 9.77 -12.51
N LYS A 133 -3.04 9.05 -13.55
CA LYS A 133 -4.10 8.05 -13.51
C LYS A 133 -3.53 6.64 -13.66
N ILE A 134 -4.39 5.63 -13.52
CA ILE A 134 -4.00 4.23 -13.69
C ILE A 134 -3.58 3.94 -15.14
N GLU A 135 -4.27 4.51 -16.13
CA GLU A 135 -3.94 4.38 -17.56
C GLU A 135 -2.49 4.80 -17.91
N ASP A 136 -1.91 5.71 -17.12
CA ASP A 136 -0.55 6.19 -17.35
C ASP A 136 0.52 5.16 -16.93
N LEU A 137 0.17 4.24 -16.03
CA LEU A 137 1.08 3.26 -15.43
C LEU A 137 1.31 2.04 -16.31
N ASP A 138 2.49 1.43 -16.19
CA ASP A 138 2.85 0.21 -16.94
C ASP A 138 1.96 -0.98 -16.61
N ILE A 139 1.36 -1.02 -15.42
CA ILE A 139 0.42 -2.08 -15.04
C ILE A 139 -0.85 -2.08 -15.90
N ALA A 140 -1.31 -0.91 -16.37
CA ALA A 140 -2.48 -0.80 -17.23
C ALA A 140 -2.18 -1.23 -18.68
N LYS A 141 -0.91 -1.15 -19.08
CA LYS A 141 -0.45 -1.51 -20.44
C LYS A 141 -0.11 -3.01 -20.56
N ASN A 142 -0.15 -3.75 -19.46
CA ASN A 142 0.21 -5.15 -19.43
C ASN A 142 -1.01 -6.05 -19.71
N GLU A 143 -1.03 -6.71 -20.86
CA GLU A 143 -2.13 -7.58 -21.31
C GLU A 143 -2.39 -8.78 -20.37
N ASP A 144 -1.38 -9.20 -19.61
CA ASP A 144 -1.49 -10.30 -18.65
C ASP A 144 -2.12 -9.88 -17.31
N ILE A 145 -2.40 -8.58 -17.13
CA ILE A 145 -2.94 -8.01 -15.90
C ILE A 145 -4.33 -7.46 -16.16
N LYS A 146 -5.30 -7.91 -15.35
CA LYS A 146 -6.64 -7.35 -15.35
C LYS A 146 -6.83 -6.46 -14.14
N LEU A 147 -6.96 -5.16 -14.37
CA LEU A 147 -7.29 -4.19 -13.31
C LEU A 147 -8.70 -4.45 -12.75
N ALA A 148 -8.86 -4.30 -11.43
CA ALA A 148 -10.15 -4.44 -10.75
C ALA A 148 -10.87 -3.10 -10.53
N ILE A 149 -10.21 -1.99 -10.84
CA ILE A 149 -10.75 -0.62 -10.79
C ILE A 149 -10.57 0.07 -12.15
N PRO A 150 -11.38 1.10 -12.47
CA PRO A 150 -11.31 1.79 -13.75
C PRO A 150 -9.95 2.43 -14.05
N GLU A 151 -9.50 2.38 -15.30
CA GLU A 151 -8.20 2.91 -15.75
C GLU A 151 -8.10 4.45 -15.66
N ASP A 152 -9.23 5.15 -15.72
CA ASP A 152 -9.31 6.60 -15.58
C ASP A 152 -9.23 7.09 -14.13
N THR A 153 -9.14 6.18 -13.16
CA THR A 153 -9.03 6.50 -11.74
C THR A 153 -7.74 7.26 -11.46
N ILE A 154 -7.86 8.35 -10.71
CA ILE A 154 -6.74 9.21 -10.32
C ILE A 154 -5.96 8.57 -9.17
N ILE A 155 -4.64 8.50 -9.32
CA ILE A 155 -3.72 7.97 -8.30
C ILE A 155 -3.06 9.12 -7.55
N VAL A 156 -2.53 10.11 -8.28
CA VAL A 156 -1.78 11.23 -7.72
C VAL A 156 -2.22 12.52 -8.38
N THR A 157 -2.40 13.57 -7.58
CA THR A 157 -2.58 14.94 -8.08
C THR A 157 -1.54 15.87 -7.49
N VAL A 158 -1.04 16.78 -8.32
CA VAL A 158 -0.04 17.77 -7.93
C VAL A 158 -0.70 19.14 -7.90
N ALA A 159 -0.81 19.74 -6.71
CA ALA A 159 -1.44 21.04 -6.49
C ALA A 159 -0.42 22.14 -6.21
N GLU A 160 -0.77 23.39 -6.51
CA GLU A 160 0.06 24.54 -6.18
C GLU A 160 0.17 24.71 -4.66
N LYS A 161 1.37 25.02 -4.19
CA LYS A 161 1.60 25.39 -2.80
C LYS A 161 1.09 26.82 -2.59
N LYS A 162 -0.08 26.99 -1.97
CA LYS A 162 -0.53 28.32 -1.53
C LYS A 162 0.48 28.89 -0.55
N ARG A 163 1.14 29.97 -0.95
CA ARG A 163 1.99 30.76 -0.06
C ARG A 163 1.04 31.51 0.89
N MET A 164 1.02 31.13 2.17
CA MET A 164 0.48 32.02 3.20
C MET A 164 1.45 33.20 3.25
N VAL A 165 1.03 34.33 2.69
CA VAL A 165 1.68 35.61 2.99
C VAL A 165 1.22 35.93 4.41
N MET A 166 2.10 35.69 5.39
CA MET A 166 2.00 36.43 6.65
C MET A 166 2.24 37.88 6.27
N GLU A 167 1.19 38.69 6.27
CA GLU A 167 1.35 40.14 6.34
C GLU A 167 2.04 40.42 7.68
N GLU A 168 3.36 40.56 7.63
CA GLU A 168 4.10 41.31 8.64
C GLU A 168 3.70 42.77 8.44
N THR A 169 2.66 43.22 9.16
CA THR A 169 2.48 44.65 9.42
C THR A 169 3.58 45.08 10.38
N ASP A 170 4.72 45.46 9.82
CA ASP A 170 5.65 46.41 10.43
C ASP A 170 4.97 47.80 10.43
N GLU A 171 4.43 48.19 11.58
CA GLU A 171 4.28 49.62 11.91
C GLU A 171 5.28 49.96 13.01
N GLU A 172 6.46 50.42 12.61
CA GLU A 172 7.35 51.18 13.47
C GLU A 172 7.64 52.57 12.89
N GLN A 173 7.58 53.57 13.78
CA GLN A 173 7.98 54.98 13.68
C GLN A 173 6.95 55.96 13.09
N GLY A 174 6.63 57.08 13.72
CA GLY A 174 7.16 57.65 14.95
C GLY A 174 6.61 59.05 15.22
N SER A 175 6.74 59.44 16.48
CA SER A 175 7.01 60.80 16.98
C SER A 175 6.04 61.96 16.66
N SER A 176 5.68 62.60 17.77
CA SER A 176 5.75 64.05 18.00
C SER A 176 4.47 64.91 17.90
N ILE A 177 4.17 65.51 19.06
CA ILE A 177 3.86 66.94 19.28
C ILE A 177 2.43 67.33 18.81
N LEU A 178 1.50 67.83 19.63
CA LEU A 178 1.53 68.77 20.77
C LEU A 178 0.25 68.57 21.59
#